data_AF-A0A7J4S166-F1
#
_entry.id   AF-A0A7J4S166-F1
#
_cell.length_a   1.000
_cell.length_b   1.000
_cell.length_c   1.000
_cell.angle_alpha   90.00
_cell.angle_beta   90.00
_cell.angle_gamma   90.00
#
_symmetry.space_group_name_H-M   'P 1'
#
loop_
_entity.id
_entity.type
_entity.pdbx_description
1 polymer ?
#
loop_
_entity_poly.entity_id
_entity_poly.type
_entity_poly.pdbx_seq_one_letter_code
_entity_poly.pdbx_strand_id
1 'polypeptide(L)' 'MRPPGRFVNHSCSPNTHAKDFCDVANKDIAEGEEITADYRETSPGGLNEFKCNCGSKRCGKRIFFFEQVSAAGY' A
#
# COMPACT_ATOMS: atom_id res chain seq x y z
N MET A 1 -0.43 -6.12 -10.21
CA MET A 1 -0.76 -7.34 -9.43
C MET A 1 -1.84 -8.13 -10.16
N ARG A 2 -1.83 -9.47 -10.06
CA ARG A 2 -2.90 -10.34 -10.59
C ARG A 2 -4.00 -10.54 -9.53
N PRO A 3 -5.24 -10.92 -9.91
CA PRO A 3 -6.23 -11.39 -8.95
C PRO A 3 -5.70 -12.58 -8.12
N PRO A 4 -6.05 -12.69 -6.82
CA PRO A 4 -6.92 -11.77 -6.06
C PRO A 4 -6.20 -10.49 -5.58
N GLY A 5 -4.86 -10.45 -5.57
CA GLY A 5 -4.07 -9.36 -4.99
C GLY A 5 -4.35 -7.96 -5.57
N ARG A 6 -4.89 -7.85 -6.80
CA ARG A 6 -5.27 -6.54 -7.36
C ARG A 6 -6.38 -5.80 -6.60
N PHE A 7 -7.07 -6.48 -5.68
CA PHE A 7 -8.17 -5.92 -4.89
C PHE A 7 -7.75 -5.50 -3.48
N VAL A 8 -6.48 -5.70 -3.10
CA VAL A 8 -5.96 -5.27 -1.80
C VAL A 8 -5.94 -3.75 -1.75
N ASN A 9 -6.64 -3.16 -0.79
CA ASN A 9 -6.73 -1.71 -0.64
C ASN A 9 -5.60 -1.13 0.22
N HIS A 10 -5.44 0.20 0.12
CA HIS A 10 -4.48 0.92 0.95
C HIS A 10 -5.00 1.16 2.38
N SER A 11 -4.12 0.97 3.37
CA SER A 11 -4.26 1.54 4.70
C SER A 11 -2.97 2.23 5.15
N CYS A 12 -3.09 3.37 5.84
CA CYS A 12 -1.95 4.03 6.48
C CYS A 12 -1.43 3.29 7.73
N SER A 13 -2.16 2.25 8.17
CA SER A 13 -1.77 1.32 9.23
C SER A 13 -2.15 -0.10 8.77
N PRO A 14 -1.46 -0.64 7.74
CA PRO A 14 -1.83 -1.88 7.08
C PRO A 14 -1.72 -3.09 8.02
N ASN A 15 -2.29 -4.22 7.58
CA ASN A 15 -2.12 -5.51 8.26
C ASN A 15 -1.24 -6.49 7.48
N THR A 16 -0.83 -6.14 6.26
CA THR A 16 0.19 -6.85 5.49
C THR A 16 1.34 -5.93 5.05
N HIS A 17 2.43 -6.55 4.60
CA HIS A 17 3.50 -5.93 3.85
C HIS A 17 3.90 -6.84 2.69
N ALA A 18 4.44 -6.26 1.61
CA ALA A 18 4.85 -7.02 0.45
C ALA A 18 6.24 -7.66 0.67
N LYS A 19 6.35 -8.97 0.45
CA LYS A 19 7.61 -9.71 0.51
C LYS A 19 7.57 -10.90 -0.45
N ASP A 20 8.61 -11.04 -1.28
CA ASP A 20 8.76 -12.17 -2.22
C ASP A 20 7.50 -12.42 -3.10
N PHE A 21 6.90 -11.33 -3.59
CA PHE A 21 5.65 -11.34 -4.37
C PHE A 21 4.39 -11.84 -3.62
N CYS A 22 4.46 -11.90 -2.29
CA CYS A 22 3.36 -12.23 -1.40
C CYS A 22 3.03 -11.06 -0.46
N ASP A 23 1.77 -10.99 -0.03
CA ASP A 23 1.37 -10.18 1.13
C ASP A 23 1.56 -11.02 2.40
N VAL A 24 2.39 -10.53 3.32
CA VAL A 24 2.70 -11.22 4.58
C VAL A 24 2.10 -10.43 5.73
N ALA A 25 1.31 -11.11 6.57
CA ALA A 25 0.70 -10.50 7.75
C ALA A 25 1.77 -9.98 8.72
N ASN A 26 1.57 -8.77 9.24
CA ASN A 26 2.45 -8.14 10.24
C ASN A 26 1.79 -8.03 11.63
N LYS A 27 0.56 -8.51 11.76
CA LYS A 27 -0.23 -8.64 13.00
C LYS A 27 -1.32 -9.70 12.78
N ASP A 28 -1.98 -10.12 13.84
CA ASP A 28 -3.14 -11.02 13.75
C ASP A 28 -4.27 -10.34 12.97
N ILE A 29 -4.95 -11.11 12.11
CA ILE A 29 -6.05 -10.65 11.25
C ILE A 29 -7.27 -11.49 11.58
N ALA A 30 -8.35 -10.85 12.02
CA ALA A 30 -9.59 -11.53 12.36
C ALA A 30 -10.38 -11.95 11.10
N GLU A 31 -11.26 -12.94 11.26
CA GLU A 31 -12.20 -13.30 10.19
C GLU A 31 -13.07 -12.09 9.82
N GLY A 32 -13.14 -11.78 8.52
CA GLY A 32 -13.87 -10.63 8.00
C GLY A 32 -13.13 -9.29 8.08
N GLU A 33 -11.94 -9.24 8.68
CA GLU A 33 -11.08 -8.05 8.60
C GLU A 33 -10.52 -7.89 7.18
N GLU A 34 -10.57 -6.66 6.64
CA GLU A 34 -10.04 -6.36 5.32
C GLU A 34 -8.51 -6.49 5.29
N ILE A 35 -7.98 -7.19 4.28
CA ILE A 35 -6.54 -7.23 4.01
C ILE A 35 -6.11 -5.92 3.34
N THR A 36 -5.15 -5.23 3.94
CA THR A 36 -4.69 -3.91 3.49
C THR A 36 -3.18 -3.78 3.47
N ALA A 37 -2.67 -3.04 2.49
CA ALA A 37 -1.24 -2.79 2.28
C ALA A 37 -0.90 -1.28 2.32
N ASP A 38 0.37 -0.94 2.49
CA ASP A 38 0.83 0.44 2.30
C ASP A 38 1.30 0.67 0.86
N TYR A 39 0.48 1.35 0.06
CA TYR A 39 0.84 1.65 -1.32
C TYR A 39 2.08 2.54 -1.43
N ARG A 40 2.52 3.24 -0.38
CA ARG A 40 3.76 4.02 -0.44
C ARG A 40 5.00 3.13 -0.61
N GLU A 41 4.89 1.85 -0.24
CA GLU A 41 5.95 0.85 -0.42
C GLU A 41 6.00 0.32 -1.86
N THR A 42 4.97 0.58 -2.66
CA THR A 42 4.82 0.08 -4.03
C THR A 42 4.48 1.23 -4.96
N SER A 43 5.36 1.65 -5.86
CA SER A 43 5.02 2.69 -6.83
C SER A 43 3.90 2.22 -7.77
N PRO A 44 2.66 2.76 -7.68
CA PRO A 44 1.63 2.44 -8.64
C PRO A 44 1.92 3.27 -9.89
N GLY A 45 2.46 2.62 -10.92
CA GLY A 45 2.78 3.28 -12.17
C GLY A 45 1.60 4.11 -12.69
N GLY A 46 1.82 5.42 -12.88
CA GLY A 46 0.86 6.35 -13.47
C GLY A 46 -0.02 7.14 -12.50
N LEU A 47 0.15 7.00 -11.18
CA LEU A 47 -0.55 7.82 -10.18
C LEU A 47 0.45 8.66 -9.37
N ASN A 48 0.22 9.98 -9.33
CA ASN A 48 1.01 10.90 -8.50
C ASN A 48 0.46 10.99 -7.07
N GLU A 49 -0.85 10.89 -6.91
CA GLU A 49 -1.51 10.95 -5.61
C GLU A 49 -2.92 10.34 -5.63
N PHE A 50 -3.48 10.08 -4.45
CA PHE A 50 -4.90 9.81 -4.28
C PHE A 50 -5.42 10.25 -2.90
N LYS A 51 -6.73 10.50 -2.81
CA LYS A 51 -7.43 10.73 -1.54
C LYS A 51 -7.59 9.42 -0.79
N CYS A 52 -7.05 9.34 0.43
CA CYS A 52 -7.10 8.16 1.27
C CYS A 52 -8.32 8.17 2.19
N ASN A 53 -9.08 7.07 2.18
CA ASN A 53 -10.27 6.86 3.01
C ASN A 53 -10.15 5.66 3.95
N CYS A 54 -8.93 5.20 4.27
CA CYS A 54 -8.68 3.94 5.00
C CYS A 54 -9.18 3.88 6.46
N GLY A 55 -9.76 4.95 7.01
CA GLY A 55 -10.29 4.97 8.38
C GLY A 55 -9.26 4.91 9.53
N SER A 56 -7.98 4.68 9.26
CA SER A 56 -6.94 4.63 10.30
C SER A 56 -6.85 5.93 11.12
N LYS A 57 -6.59 5.81 12.43
CA LYS A 57 -6.31 6.95 13.33
C LYS A 57 -5.12 7.79 12.87
N ARG A 58 -4.19 7.20 12.11
CA ARG A 58 -3.02 7.85 11.53
C ARG A 58 -3.16 8.05 10.02
N CYS A 59 -4.38 8.15 9.51
CA CYS A 59 -4.65 8.32 8.09
C CYS A 59 -4.05 9.64 7.57
N GLY A 60 -3.18 9.55 6.55
CA GLY A 60 -2.55 10.70 5.91
C GLY A 60 -3.50 11.57 5.08
N LYS A 61 -4.76 11.13 4.87
CA LYS A 61 -5.83 11.77 4.07
C LYS A 61 -5.54 11.93 2.57
N ARG A 62 -4.30 12.17 2.20
CA ARG A 62 -3.78 12.18 0.83
C ARG A 62 -2.46 11.42 0.83
N ILE A 63 -2.30 10.53 -0.13
CA ILE A 63 -1.06 9.77 -0.33
C ILE A 63 -0.43 10.29 -1.60
N PHE A 64 0.85 10.59 -1.52
CA PHE A 64 1.67 11.02 -2.64
C PHE A 64 2.62 9.89 -3.00
N PHE A 65 2.84 9.73 -4.29
CA PHE A 65 3.86 8.85 -4.83
C PHE A 65 4.94 9.73 -5.41
N PHE A 66 6.19 9.43 -5.06
CA PHE A 66 7.33 10.07 -5.67
C PHE A 66 7.83 9.13 -6.77
N GLU A 67 8.06 9.66 -7.97
CA GLU A 67 8.92 8.97 -8.91
C GLU A 67 10.27 8.76 -8.22
N GLN A 68 10.73 7.51 -8.17
CA GLN A 68 12.13 7.29 -7.88
C GLN A 68 12.91 7.90 -9.05
N VAL A 69 13.41 9.12 -8.87
CA VAL A 69 14.49 9.63 -9.71
C VAL A 69 15.64 8.62 -9.56
N SER A 70 15.87 7.83 -10.61
CA SER A 70 17.01 6.93 -10.67
C SER A 70 18.27 7.76 -10.43
N ALA A 71 19.05 7.42 -9.41
CA ALA A 71 20.37 7.99 -9.18
C ALA A 71 21.38 7.48 -10.24
N ALA A 72 21.05 7.65 -11.52
CA ALA A 72 21.91 7.40 -12.66
C ALA A 72 22.27 8.75 -13.26
N GLY A 73 23.25 9.44 -12.64
CA GLY A 73 23.72 10.73 -13.13
C GLY A 73 24.54 11.52 -12.13
N TYR A 74 25.64 10.95 -11.63
CA TYR A 74 26.87 11.64 -11.22
C TYR A 74 28.06 10.70 -11.43
#